data_AF-A0A967L9S9-F1
#
_entry.id   AF-A0A967L9S9-F1
#
_cell.length_a   1.000
_cell.length_b   1.000
_cell.length_c   1.000
_cell.angle_alpha   90.00
_cell.angle_beta   90.00
_cell.angle_gamma   90.00
#
_symmetry.space_group_name_H-M   'P 1'
#
loop_
_entity.id
_entity.type
_entity.pdbx_description
1 polymer ?
#
loop_
_entity_poly.entity_id
_entity_poly.type
_entity_poly.pdbx_seq_one_letter_code
_entity_poly.pdbx_strand_id
1 'polypeptide(L)'
;MRHGANQLAAAWKEWLSANGSRLLLYARQRAGSLEDAEDLLQDALIRLWGYQGEREYRPPDLPLAYSVLRFCAMDHGRKAGRRDRKHRKIVEFHAY
;
A
#
# COMPACT_ATOMS: atom_id res chain seq x y z
N MET A 1 14.75 -2.24 24.47
CA MET A 1 13.78 -2.51 23.38
C MET A 1 13.36 -1.26 22.58
N ARG A 2 13.19 -0.07 23.18
CA ARG A 2 12.81 1.17 22.43
C ARG A 2 13.79 1.63 21.33
N HIS A 3 15.09 1.38 21.48
CA HIS A 3 16.10 1.78 20.49
C HIS A 3 15.97 1.04 19.15
N GLY A 4 15.65 -0.27 19.17
CA GLY A 4 15.52 -1.07 17.94
C GLY A 4 14.31 -0.69 17.09
N ALA A 5 13.18 -0.41 17.72
CA ALA A 5 11.98 0.06 17.01
C ALA A 5 12.18 1.42 16.32
N ASN A 6 12.98 2.30 16.94
CA ASN A 6 13.27 3.62 16.38
C ASN A 6 14.24 3.54 15.18
N GLN A 7 15.22 2.62 15.24
CA GLN A 7 16.09 2.32 14.10
C GLN A 7 15.34 1.69 12.93
N LEU A 8 14.41 0.77 13.20
CA LEU A 8 13.55 0.19 12.18
C LEU A 8 12.73 1.27 11.46
N ALA A 9 12.08 2.14 12.22
CA ALA A 9 11.28 3.23 11.65
C ALA A 9 12.13 4.18 10.79
N ALA A 10 13.37 4.48 11.21
CA ALA A 10 14.30 5.29 10.43
C ALA A 10 14.71 4.59 9.12
N ALA A 11 15.08 3.31 9.18
CA ALA A 11 15.44 2.52 8.00
C ALA A 11 14.30 2.43 6.98
N TRP A 12 13.05 2.25 7.45
CA TRP A 12 11.87 2.25 6.59
C TRP A 12 11.61 3.61 5.95
N LYS A 13 11.77 4.71 6.70
CA LYS A 13 11.62 6.07 6.16
C LYS A 13 12.66 6.36 5.08
N GLU A 14 13.92 6.01 5.33
CA GLU A 14 15.01 6.19 4.36
C GLU A 14 14.75 5.36 3.09
N TRP A 15 14.41 4.08 3.26
CA TRP A 15 14.08 3.20 2.15
C TRP A 15 12.90 3.71 1.34
N LEU A 16 11.83 4.19 2.00
CA LEU A 16 10.65 4.72 1.33
C LEU A 16 10.95 6.06 0.66
N SER A 17 11.81 6.90 1.23
CA SER A 17 12.26 8.14 0.58
C SER A 17 13.01 7.84 -0.73
N ALA A 18 13.88 6.82 -0.73
CA ALA A 18 14.66 6.43 -1.90
C ALA A 18 13.85 5.71 -3.00
N ASN A 19 12.77 5.00 -2.62
CA ASN A 19 12.04 4.09 -3.51
C ASN A 19 10.56 4.42 -3.71
N GLY A 20 9.98 5.31 -2.91
CA GLY A 20 8.55 5.60 -2.91
C GLY A 20 8.06 6.15 -4.26
N SER A 21 8.84 7.04 -4.88
CA SER A 21 8.49 7.64 -6.18
C SER A 21 8.36 6.61 -7.31
N ARG A 22 9.31 5.67 -7.42
CA ARG A 22 9.29 4.61 -8.45
C ARG A 22 8.22 3.54 -8.17
N LEU A 23 7.91 3.28 -6.90
CA LEU A 23 6.82 2.39 -6.51
C LEU A 23 5.47 3.03 -6.83
N LEU A 24 5.31 4.33 -6.52
CA LEU A 24 4.10 5.08 -6.86
C LEU A 24 3.91 5.19 -8.38
N LEU A 25 4.97 5.45 -9.14
CA LEU A 25 4.90 5.45 -10.61
C LEU A 25 4.39 4.10 -11.16
N TYR A 26 4.88 3.00 -10.61
CA TYR A 26 4.42 1.66 -10.98
C TYR A 26 2.95 1.40 -10.58
N ALA A 27 2.52 1.89 -9.42
CA ALA A 27 1.13 1.81 -8.99
C ALA A 27 0.21 2.63 -9.91
N ARG A 28 0.63 3.83 -10.31
CA ARG A 28 -0.13 4.70 -11.23
C ARG A 28 -0.39 4.04 -12.58
N GLN A 29 0.55 3.24 -13.09
CA GLN A 29 0.35 2.48 -14.33
C GLN A 29 -0.74 1.39 -14.22
N ARG A 30 -1.22 1.08 -13.00
CA ARG A 30 -2.19 0.00 -12.71
C ARG A 30 -3.48 0.50 -12.08
N ALA A 31 -3.54 1.77 -11.71
CA ALA A 31 -4.66 2.41 -11.05
C ALA A 31 -5.44 3.29 -12.05
N GLY A 32 -6.73 3.48 -11.81
CA GLY A 32 -7.58 4.36 -12.63
C GLY A 32 -7.41 5.84 -12.32
N SER A 33 -6.88 6.16 -11.14
CA SER A 33 -6.63 7.52 -10.67
C SER A 33 -5.36 7.61 -9.82
N LEU A 34 -4.98 8.83 -9.42
CA LEU A 34 -3.85 9.02 -8.50
C LEU A 34 -4.18 8.50 -7.11
N GLU A 35 -5.38 8.77 -6.63
CA GLU A 35 -5.88 8.34 -5.32
C GLU A 35 -5.87 6.82 -5.21
N ASP A 36 -6.34 6.12 -6.25
CA ASP A 36 -6.28 4.67 -6.31
C ASP A 36 -4.83 4.15 -6.30
N ALA A 37 -3.89 4.87 -6.91
CA ALA A 37 -2.48 4.48 -6.92
C ALA A 37 -1.84 4.63 -5.53
N GLU A 38 -2.17 5.71 -4.82
CA GLU A 38 -1.71 5.98 -3.46
C GLU A 38 -2.28 4.95 -2.48
N ASP A 39 -3.56 4.62 -2.59
CA ASP A 39 -4.23 3.57 -1.80
C ASP A 39 -3.55 2.21 -2.01
N LEU A 40 -3.27 1.87 -3.27
CA LEU A 40 -2.63 0.60 -3.63
C LEU A 40 -1.20 0.50 -3.09
N LEU A 41 -0.45 1.61 -3.13
CA LEU A 41 0.87 1.70 -2.51
C LEU A 41 0.79 1.57 -0.98
N GLN A 42 -0.17 2.23 -0.34
CA GLN A 42 -0.38 2.12 1.11
C GLN A 42 -0.75 0.69 1.53
N ASP A 43 -1.68 0.04 0.84
CA ASP A 43 -2.07 -1.35 1.09
C ASP A 43 -0.85 -2.29 0.97
N ALA A 44 0.02 -2.07 -0.03
CA ALA A 44 1.24 -2.85 -0.18
C ALA A 44 2.25 -2.61 0.95
N LEU A 45 2.46 -1.36 1.37
CA LEU A 45 3.38 -1.02 2.46
C LEU A 45 2.92 -1.63 3.80
N ILE A 46 1.63 -1.62 4.09
CA ILE A 46 1.06 -2.25 5.30
C ILE A 46 1.31 -3.77 5.30
N ARG A 47 1.10 -4.44 4.15
CA ARG A 47 1.40 -5.88 4.03
C ARG A 47 2.89 -6.17 4.22
N LEU A 48 3.76 -5.37 3.59
CA LEU A 48 5.21 -5.50 3.72
C LEU A 48 5.68 -5.29 5.17
N TRP A 49 5.07 -4.33 5.89
CA TRP A 49 5.31 -4.12 7.31
C TRP A 49 4.91 -5.35 8.14
N GLY A 50 3.82 -6.03 7.79
CA GLY A 50 3.40 -7.27 8.44
C GLY A 50 4.43 -8.39 8.37
N TYR A 51 5.22 -8.46 7.27
CA TYR A 51 6.27 -9.47 7.08
C TYR A 51 7.58 -9.16 7.83
N GLN A 52 7.68 -8.06 8.59
CA GLN A 52 8.94 -7.65 9.22
C GLN A 52 9.54 -8.72 10.16
N GLY A 53 8.70 -9.49 10.87
CA GLY A 53 9.16 -10.51 11.81
C GLY A 53 9.85 -11.70 11.13
N GLU A 54 9.44 -12.01 9.90
CA GLU A 54 10.03 -13.06 9.06
C GLU A 54 11.27 -12.58 8.31
N ARG A 55 11.55 -11.27 8.33
CA ARG A 55 12.58 -10.61 7.53
C ARG A 55 13.57 -9.83 8.38
N GLU A 56 13.89 -10.35 9.55
CA GLU A 56 14.91 -9.79 10.46
C GLU A 56 14.65 -8.32 10.83
N TYR A 57 13.40 -7.85 10.75
CA TYR A 57 13.03 -6.46 10.98
C TYR A 57 13.87 -5.49 10.11
N ARG A 58 13.83 -5.67 8.78
CA ARG A 58 14.43 -4.74 7.83
C ARG A 58 13.48 -4.39 6.68
N PRO A 59 13.64 -3.21 6.04
CA PRO A 59 12.86 -2.85 4.85
C PRO A 59 12.99 -3.90 3.74
N PRO A 60 11.98 -4.04 2.87
CA PRO A 60 12.00 -5.04 1.83
C PRO A 60 13.01 -4.74 0.72
N ASP A 61 13.44 -5.78 0.02
CA ASP A 61 14.08 -5.56 -1.27
C ASP A 61 13.04 -5.07 -2.29
N LEU A 62 13.51 -4.37 -3.33
CA LEU A 62 12.65 -3.82 -4.37
C LEU A 62 11.82 -4.90 -5.10
N PRO A 63 12.38 -6.07 -5.47
CA PRO A 63 11.60 -7.14 -6.11
C PRO A 63 10.40 -7.60 -5.29
N LEU A 64 10.55 -7.77 -3.96
CA LEU A 64 9.44 -8.12 -3.09
C LEU A 64 8.40 -7.00 -3.02
N ALA A 65 8.85 -5.74 -2.93
CA ALA A 65 7.94 -4.60 -2.91
C ALA A 65 7.08 -4.52 -4.18
N TYR A 66 7.70 -4.67 -5.36
CA TYR A 66 6.96 -4.74 -6.63
C TYR A 66 6.02 -5.94 -6.71
N SER A 67 6.45 -7.10 -6.20
CA SER A 67 5.61 -8.31 -6.17
C SER A 67 4.35 -8.09 -5.34
N VAL A 68 4.49 -7.59 -4.10
CA VAL A 68 3.34 -7.30 -3.23
C VAL A 68 2.45 -6.23 -3.83
N LEU A 69 3.03 -5.18 -4.42
CA LEU A 69 2.27 -4.11 -5.09
C LEU A 69 1.47 -4.65 -6.28
N ARG A 70 2.04 -5.56 -7.08
CA ARG A 70 1.33 -6.26 -8.16
C ARG A 70 0.17 -7.11 -7.63
N PHE A 71 0.36 -7.82 -6.52
CA PHE A 71 -0.72 -8.58 -5.88
C PHE A 71 -1.84 -7.65 -5.39
N CYS A 72 -1.51 -6.55 -4.72
CA CYS A 72 -2.49 -5.55 -4.31
C CYS A 72 -3.28 -4.97 -5.48
N ALA A 73 -2.63 -4.69 -6.62
CA ALA A 73 -3.31 -4.20 -7.82
C ALA A 73 -4.37 -5.18 -8.36
N MET A 74 -4.03 -6.48 -8.40
CA MET A 74 -4.97 -7.53 -8.82
C MET A 74 -6.17 -7.65 -7.86
N ASP A 75 -5.93 -7.46 -6.55
CA ASP A 75 -6.99 -7.42 -5.53
C ASP A 75 -7.84 -6.14 -5.61
N HIS A 76 -7.25 -5.00 -5.97
CA HIS A 76 -7.90 -3.68 -5.96
C HIS A 76 -9.05 -3.59 -6.97
N GLY A 77 -8.91 -4.23 -8.13
CA GLY A 77 -10.00 -4.40 -9.10
C GLY A 77 -11.25 -5.06 -8.50
N ARG A 78 -11.10 -5.85 -7.42
CA ARG A 78 -12.20 -6.50 -6.69
C ARG A 78 -12.77 -5.63 -5.55
N LYS A 79 -12.02 -4.64 -5.05
CA LYS A 79 -12.43 -3.72 -3.97
C LYS A 79 -13.17 -2.48 -4.50
N ALA A 80 -12.82 -1.94 -5.67
CA ALA A 80 -13.49 -0.78 -6.27
C ALA A 80 -15.02 -1.00 -6.38
N GLY A 81 -15.44 -2.17 -6.87
CA GLY A 81 -16.86 -2.52 -6.95
C GLY A 81 -17.58 -2.61 -5.59
N ARG A 82 -16.85 -2.85 -4.48
CA ARG A 82 -17.43 -2.86 -3.13
C ARG A 82 -17.57 -1.45 -2.54
N ARG A 83 -16.60 -0.57 -2.80
CA ARG A 83 -16.63 0.84 -2.35
C ARG A 83 -17.74 1.62 -3.04
N ASP A 84 -17.89 1.48 -4.35
CA ASP A 84 -19.03 2.05 -5.10
C ASP A 84 -20.37 1.57 -4.59
N ARG A 85 -20.49 0.27 -4.28
CA ARG A 85 -21.73 -0.30 -3.75
C ARG A 85 -22.06 0.23 -2.34
N LYS A 86 -21.05 0.50 -1.50
CA LYS A 86 -21.23 1.10 -0.18
C LYS A 86 -21.57 2.59 -0.29
N HIS A 87 -20.84 3.34 -1.13
CA HIS A 87 -21.08 4.77 -1.33
C HIS A 87 -22.46 5.04 -1.92
N ARG A 88 -22.86 4.27 -2.94
CA ARG A 88 -24.20 4.36 -3.54
C ARG A 88 -25.31 4.07 -2.53
N LYS A 89 -25.14 3.06 -1.66
CA LYS A 89 -26.08 2.81 -0.54
C LYS A 89 -26.15 4.01 0.41
N ILE A 90 -25.02 4.60 0.80
CA ILE A 90 -25.00 5.74 1.73
C ILE A 90 -25.71 6.95 1.12
N VAL A 91 -25.45 7.27 -0.15
CA VAL A 91 -26.13 8.38 -0.86
C VAL A 91 -27.63 8.14 -0.93
N GLU A 92 -28.06 6.90 -1.22
CA GLU A 92 -29.47 6.51 -1.23
C GLU A 92 -30.13 6.67 0.15
N PHE A 93 -29.44 6.30 1.24
CA PHE A 93 -29.92 6.49 2.61
C PHE A 93 -30.02 7.96 3.06
N HIS A 94 -29.22 8.87 2.49
CA HIS A 94 -29.25 10.30 2.84
C HIS A 94 -30.18 11.12 1.93
N ALA A 95 -30.76 10.50 0.89
CA ALA A 95 -31.70 11.11 -0.04
C ALA A 95 -33.19 10.90 0.35
N TYR A 96 -33.44 10.26 1.49
CA TYR A 96 -34.77 10.04 2.08
C TYR A 96 -34.92 10.79 3.41
#